data_AF-A0A961D7Z7-F1
#
_entry.id   AF-A0A961D7Z7-F1
#
_cell.length_a   1.000
_cell.length_b   1.000
_cell.length_c   1.000
_cell.angle_alpha   90.00
_cell.angle_beta   90.00
_cell.angle_gamma   90.00
#
_symmetry.space_group_name_H-M   'P 1'
#
loop_
_entity.id
_entity.type
_entity.pdbx_description
1 polymer ?
#
loop_
_entity_poly.entity_id
_entity_poly.type
_entity_poly.pdbx_seq_one_letter_code
_entity_poly.pdbx_strand_id
1 'polypeptide(L)'
;MDTPPPIPNAVIPPPPPASPPKRSAGQWVLIGCGGCLSLTILGVLCFAGFFWMVMGTIKSTDVYKEAYKQAQNSPQVQSALGTPVEAGWMFQGSVNYKNGAGTAEFNVPLSGPKGEGTLVAKADKKTGEPWQYSVLEVQIPGQAAIDLKAPPQPAP
;
A
#
# COMPACT_ATOMS: atom_id res chain seq x y z
N MET A 1 11.74 98.32 35.57
CA MET A 1 11.05 97.03 35.38
C MET A 1 12.11 96.09 34.80
N ASP A 2 13.03 95.65 35.65
CA ASP A 2 14.18 94.82 35.27
C ASP A 2 13.72 93.36 35.16
N THR A 3 13.73 92.81 33.95
CA THR A 3 13.38 91.40 33.72
C THR A 3 14.57 90.49 34.06
N PRO A 4 14.36 89.39 34.80
CA PRO A 4 15.43 88.49 35.22
C PRO A 4 16.07 87.76 34.02
N PRO A 5 17.35 87.37 34.10
CA PRO A 5 18.01 86.61 33.04
C PRO A 5 17.46 85.17 32.95
N PRO A 6 17.41 84.58 31.74
CA PRO A 6 16.92 83.22 31.55
C PRO A 6 17.88 82.18 32.15
N ILE A 7 17.31 81.13 32.75
CA ILE A 7 18.02 79.98 33.30
C ILE A 7 18.59 79.13 32.13
N PRO A 8 19.83 78.61 32.22
CA PRO A 8 20.38 77.71 31.20
C PRO A 8 19.58 76.39 31.13
N ASN A 9 19.12 76.02 29.94
CA ASN A 9 18.42 74.76 29.69
C ASN A 9 19.36 73.56 29.95
N ALA A 10 18.96 72.67 30.86
CA ALA A 10 19.62 71.39 31.08
C ALA A 10 19.45 70.50 29.83
N VAL A 11 20.57 70.13 29.19
CA VAL A 11 20.58 69.20 28.05
C VAL A 11 20.36 67.78 28.60
N ILE A 12 19.17 67.23 28.38
CA ILE A 12 18.87 65.83 28.66
C ILE A 12 19.50 64.99 27.54
N PRO A 13 20.35 63.98 27.82
CA PRO A 13 20.90 63.12 26.78
C PRO A 13 19.78 62.30 26.12
N PRO A 14 19.85 62.04 24.80
CA PRO A 14 18.81 61.30 24.11
C PRO A 14 18.71 59.86 24.64
N PRO A 15 17.50 59.27 24.67
CA PRO A 15 17.33 57.88 25.06
C PRO A 15 18.08 56.94 24.11
N PRO A 16 18.61 55.80 24.59
CA PRO A 16 19.32 54.85 23.75
C PRO A 16 18.38 54.29 22.66
N PRO A 17 18.90 53.99 21.46
CA PRO A 17 18.09 53.49 20.36
C PRO A 17 17.52 52.11 20.70
N ALA A 18 16.21 51.95 20.48
CA ALA A 18 15.53 50.67 20.64
C ALA A 18 16.04 49.66 19.59
N SER A 19 16.51 48.50 20.04
CA SER A 19 16.95 47.41 19.16
C SER A 19 15.79 46.81 18.37
N PRO A 20 15.94 46.54 17.05
CA PRO A 20 14.85 46.00 16.24
C PRO A 20 14.50 44.55 16.61
N PRO A 21 13.22 44.14 16.51
CA PRO A 21 12.81 42.79 16.84
C PRO A 21 13.40 41.78 15.84
N LYS A 22 14.08 40.76 16.37
CA LYS A 22 14.66 39.64 15.63
C LYS A 22 13.54 38.82 14.98
N ARG A 23 13.16 39.15 13.75
CA ARG A 23 12.17 38.37 12.98
C ARG A 23 12.81 37.05 12.57
N SER A 24 12.30 35.94 13.12
CA SER A 24 12.76 34.59 12.87
C SER A 24 12.46 34.18 11.42
N ALA A 25 13.48 34.30 10.56
CA ALA A 25 13.45 33.83 9.18
C ALA A 25 13.20 32.31 9.03
N GLY A 26 13.24 31.54 10.13
CA GLY A 26 12.97 30.10 10.14
C GLY A 26 11.49 29.71 9.94
N GLN A 27 10.56 30.66 10.07
CA GLN A 27 9.12 30.34 9.99
C GLN A 27 8.61 30.14 8.56
N TRP A 28 9.31 30.67 7.54
CA TRP A 28 8.93 30.54 6.12
C TRP A 28 9.48 29.27 5.46
N VAL A 29 10.58 28.70 5.98
CA VAL A 29 11.14 27.41 5.51
C VAL A 29 10.25 26.23 5.89
N LEU A 30 9.57 26.31 7.05
CA LEU A 30 8.60 25.32 7.51
C LEU A 30 7.31 25.30 6.65
N ILE A 31 6.92 26.44 6.06
CA ILE A 31 5.72 26.53 5.21
C ILE A 31 5.99 25.97 3.81
N GLY A 32 7.20 26.19 3.25
CA GLY A 32 7.60 25.64 1.95
C GLY A 32 7.87 24.13 1.97
N CYS A 33 8.52 23.61 3.02
CA CYS A 33 8.83 22.19 3.17
C CYS A 33 7.66 21.40 3.78
N GLY A 34 6.86 22.01 4.67
CA GLY A 34 5.69 21.41 5.29
C GLY A 34 4.55 21.15 4.32
N GLY A 35 4.39 21.99 3.28
CA GLY A 35 3.41 21.76 2.21
C GLY A 35 3.73 20.52 1.36
N CYS A 36 4.98 20.37 0.91
CA CYS A 36 5.42 19.18 0.18
C CYS A 36 5.35 17.92 1.05
N LEU A 37 5.76 18.00 2.33
CA LEU A 37 5.67 16.87 3.25
C LEU A 37 4.20 16.49 3.55
N SER A 38 3.31 17.47 3.68
CA SER A 38 1.89 17.23 3.87
C SER A 38 1.25 16.57 2.65
N LEU A 39 1.60 17.01 1.43
CA LEU A 39 1.11 16.41 0.19
C LEU A 39 1.64 14.99 -0.01
N THR A 40 2.91 14.70 0.30
CA THR A 40 3.44 13.33 0.22
C THR A 40 2.81 12.43 1.27
N ILE A 41 2.64 12.88 2.51
CA ILE A 41 1.95 12.10 3.55
C ILE A 41 0.51 11.82 3.14
N LEU A 42 -0.23 12.82 2.66
CA LEU A 42 -1.60 12.65 2.18
C LEU A 42 -1.65 11.67 1.00
N GLY A 43 -0.75 11.81 0.03
CA GLY A 43 -0.65 10.90 -1.11
C GLY A 43 -0.37 9.45 -0.71
N VAL A 44 0.58 9.23 0.20
CA VAL A 44 0.90 7.89 0.72
C VAL A 44 -0.26 7.30 1.51
N LEU A 45 -0.95 8.10 2.34
CA LEU A 45 -2.12 7.64 3.09
C LEU A 45 -3.29 7.27 2.16
N CYS A 46 -3.57 8.10 1.16
CA CYS A 46 -4.59 7.79 0.15
C CYS A 46 -4.25 6.51 -0.63
N PHE A 47 -2.99 6.36 -1.06
CA PHE A 47 -2.56 5.17 -1.78
C PHE A 47 -2.62 3.91 -0.89
N ALA A 48 -2.13 3.99 0.34
CA ALA A 48 -2.18 2.89 1.30
C ALA A 48 -3.63 2.50 1.63
N GLY A 49 -4.51 3.48 1.84
CA GLY A 49 -5.93 3.25 2.10
C GLY A 49 -6.65 2.61 0.90
N PHE A 50 -6.40 3.11 -0.32
CA PHE A 50 -6.94 2.50 -1.54
C PHE A 50 -6.44 1.07 -1.73
N PHE A 51 -5.13 0.84 -1.56
CA PHE A 51 -4.53 -0.47 -1.68
C PHE A 51 -5.10 -1.46 -0.66
N TRP A 52 -5.27 -1.03 0.60
CA TRP A 52 -5.92 -1.83 1.63
C TRP A 52 -7.37 -2.18 1.30
N MET A 53 -8.14 -1.20 0.77
CA MET A 53 -9.52 -1.44 0.35
C MET A 53 -9.59 -2.50 -0.77
N VAL A 54 -8.76 -2.36 -1.81
CA VAL A 54 -8.71 -3.28 -2.95
C VAL A 54 -8.23 -4.67 -2.52
N MET A 55 -7.16 -4.76 -1.72
CA MET A 55 -6.70 -6.04 -1.20
C MET A 55 -7.74 -6.68 -0.27
N GLY A 56 -8.47 -5.88 0.52
CA GLY A 56 -9.55 -6.35 1.38
C GLY A 56 -10.70 -6.96 0.58
N THR A 57 -11.12 -6.32 -0.51
CA THR A 57 -12.18 -6.87 -1.38
C THR A 57 -11.72 -8.14 -2.09
N ILE A 58 -10.51 -8.15 -2.65
CA ILE A 58 -9.93 -9.31 -3.34
C ILE A 58 -9.78 -10.50 -2.37
N LYS A 59 -9.13 -10.30 -1.22
CA LYS A 59 -8.93 -11.36 -0.21
C LYS A 59 -10.24 -11.86 0.38
N SER A 60 -11.31 -11.06 0.31
CA SER A 60 -12.63 -11.48 0.77
C SER A 60 -13.37 -12.34 -0.24
N THR A 61 -12.99 -12.30 -1.52
CA THR A 61 -13.62 -13.14 -2.54
C THR A 61 -13.31 -14.62 -2.32
N ASP A 62 -14.34 -15.46 -2.46
CA ASP A 62 -14.20 -16.91 -2.31
C ASP A 62 -13.19 -17.49 -3.30
N VAL A 63 -13.15 -16.93 -4.52
CA VAL A 63 -12.22 -17.34 -5.58
C VAL A 63 -10.74 -17.19 -5.18
N TYR A 64 -10.39 -16.10 -4.50
CA TYR A 64 -9.01 -15.93 -4.02
C TYR A 64 -8.68 -16.91 -2.90
N LYS A 65 -9.58 -17.07 -1.92
CA LYS A 65 -9.36 -17.92 -0.75
C LYS A 65 -9.22 -19.38 -1.14
N GLU A 66 -10.08 -19.86 -2.03
CA GLU A 66 -10.04 -21.23 -2.54
C GLU A 66 -8.76 -21.49 -3.34
N ALA A 67 -8.41 -20.61 -4.29
CA ALA A 67 -7.18 -20.72 -5.07
C ALA A 67 -5.94 -20.76 -4.16
N TYR A 68 -5.85 -19.83 -3.21
CA TYR A 68 -4.75 -19.76 -2.26
C TYR A 68 -4.69 -21.00 -1.36
N LYS A 69 -5.85 -21.46 -0.88
CA LYS A 69 -5.94 -22.67 -0.05
C LYS A 69 -5.51 -23.92 -0.82
N GLN A 70 -5.88 -24.05 -2.09
CA GLN A 70 -5.44 -25.18 -2.93
C GLN A 70 -3.93 -25.13 -3.16
N ALA A 71 -3.38 -23.95 -3.44
CA ALA A 71 -1.94 -23.78 -3.56
C ALA A 71 -1.19 -24.15 -2.26
N GLN A 72 -1.69 -23.69 -1.11
CA GLN A 72 -1.08 -23.99 0.18
C GLN A 72 -1.20 -25.46 0.58
N ASN A 73 -2.29 -26.15 0.23
CA ASN A 73 -2.49 -27.57 0.56
C ASN A 73 -1.82 -28.53 -0.43
N SER A 74 -1.33 -28.04 -1.57
CA SER A 74 -0.67 -28.90 -2.56
C SER A 74 0.70 -29.36 -2.09
N PRO A 75 0.95 -30.68 -1.96
CA PRO A 75 2.25 -31.21 -1.55
C PRO A 75 3.37 -30.83 -2.51
N GLN A 76 3.05 -30.69 -3.81
CA GLN A 76 4.01 -30.28 -4.84
C GLN A 76 4.45 -28.83 -4.61
N VAL A 77 3.51 -27.93 -4.31
CA VAL A 77 3.81 -26.51 -4.04
C VAL A 77 4.60 -26.37 -2.74
N GLN A 78 4.20 -27.07 -1.68
CA GLN A 78 4.96 -27.07 -0.41
C GLN A 78 6.36 -27.67 -0.57
N SER A 79 6.52 -28.69 -1.42
CA SER A 79 7.83 -29.30 -1.66
C SER A 79 8.78 -28.35 -2.39
N ALA A 80 8.24 -27.59 -3.34
CA ALA A 80 8.99 -26.65 -4.17
C ALA A 80 9.28 -25.30 -3.50
N LEU A 81 8.27 -24.65 -2.91
CA LEU A 81 8.40 -23.33 -2.26
C LEU A 81 8.77 -23.43 -0.77
N GLY A 82 8.50 -24.56 -0.13
CA GLY A 82 8.68 -24.75 1.32
C GLY A 82 7.46 -24.33 2.13
N THR A 83 7.55 -24.47 3.46
CA THR A 83 6.51 -24.05 4.40
C THR A 83 7.09 -23.07 5.44
N PRO A 84 6.41 -21.96 5.76
CA PRO A 84 5.10 -21.54 5.26
C PRO A 84 5.16 -20.97 3.83
N VAL A 85 4.07 -21.15 3.07
CA VAL A 85 3.84 -20.47 1.79
C VAL A 85 3.04 -19.21 2.06
N GLU A 86 3.60 -18.05 1.70
CA GLU A 86 3.00 -16.74 1.90
C GLU A 86 2.68 -16.08 0.56
N ALA A 87 1.50 -15.45 0.45
CA ALA A 87 1.19 -14.59 -0.69
C ALA A 87 1.99 -13.29 -0.59
N GLY A 88 2.68 -12.96 -1.68
CA GLY A 88 3.36 -11.69 -1.85
C GLY A 88 2.39 -10.51 -1.87
N TRP A 89 2.95 -9.33 -1.66
CA TRP A 89 2.21 -8.08 -1.61
C TRP A 89 1.67 -7.65 -2.99
N MET A 90 2.31 -8.07 -4.07
CA MET A 90 1.96 -7.66 -5.43
C MET A 90 0.89 -8.58 -6.03
N PHE A 91 -0.38 -8.28 -5.76
CA PHE A 91 -1.48 -8.90 -6.50
C PHE A 91 -1.56 -8.31 -7.91
N GLN A 92 -1.63 -9.15 -8.93
CA GLN A 92 -1.73 -8.70 -10.31
C GLN A 92 -2.88 -9.40 -11.01
N GLY A 93 -3.98 -8.68 -11.23
CA GLY A 93 -5.18 -9.29 -11.78
C GLY A 93 -6.37 -8.36 -11.78
N SER A 94 -7.51 -8.89 -12.19
CA SER A 94 -8.78 -8.19 -12.21
C SER A 94 -9.90 -9.16 -11.85
N VAL A 95 -10.75 -8.74 -10.92
CA VAL A 95 -11.98 -9.45 -10.58
C VAL A 95 -13.13 -8.53 -10.96
N ASN A 96 -13.92 -8.96 -11.93
CA ASN A 96 -15.08 -8.25 -12.43
C ASN A 96 -16.34 -9.00 -12.02
N TYR A 97 -17.36 -8.28 -11.54
CA TYR A 97 -18.67 -8.84 -11.23
C TYR A 97 -19.73 -8.02 -11.97
N LYS A 98 -20.53 -8.66 -12.83
CA LYS A 98 -21.58 -8.01 -13.62
C LYS A 98 -22.85 -8.87 -13.61
N ASN A 99 -23.95 -8.30 -13.15
CA ASN A 99 -25.30 -8.89 -13.22
C ASN A 99 -25.40 -10.34 -12.67
N GLY A 100 -24.69 -10.63 -11.58
CA GLY A 100 -24.66 -11.96 -10.97
C GLY A 100 -23.63 -12.92 -11.55
N ALA A 101 -23.05 -12.61 -12.70
CA ALA A 101 -21.89 -13.29 -13.26
C ALA A 101 -20.59 -12.61 -12.79
N GLY A 102 -19.53 -13.38 -12.65
CA GLY A 102 -18.21 -12.87 -12.27
C GLY A 102 -17.11 -13.48 -13.12
N THR A 103 -16.08 -12.71 -13.45
CA THR A 103 -14.86 -13.21 -14.09
C THR A 103 -13.69 -12.73 -13.26
N ALA A 104 -12.81 -13.66 -12.90
CA ALA A 104 -11.63 -13.41 -12.09
C ALA A 104 -10.41 -13.96 -12.83
N GLU A 105 -9.47 -13.09 -13.13
CA GLU A 105 -8.16 -13.47 -13.65
C GLU A 105 -7.11 -12.80 -12.79
N PHE A 106 -6.29 -13.60 -12.10
CA PHE A 106 -5.28 -13.06 -11.23
C PHE A 106 -4.04 -13.94 -11.10
N ASN A 107 -2.95 -13.26 -10.84
CA ASN A 107 -1.63 -13.80 -10.60
C ASN A 107 -1.16 -13.28 -9.25
N VAL A 108 -0.74 -14.18 -8.38
CA VAL A 108 -0.31 -13.86 -7.03
C VAL A 108 1.07 -14.48 -6.84
N PRO A 109 2.13 -13.67 -6.66
CA PRO A 109 3.43 -14.19 -6.30
C PRO A 109 3.30 -14.89 -4.94
N LEU A 110 3.85 -16.09 -4.84
CA LEU A 110 3.95 -16.88 -3.62
C LEU A 110 5.43 -16.92 -3.24
N SER A 111 5.73 -16.66 -1.98
CA SER A 111 7.08 -16.75 -1.43
C SER A 111 7.12 -17.82 -0.36
N GLY A 112 8.21 -18.58 -0.32
CA GLY A 112 8.47 -19.56 0.71
C GLY A 112 9.98 -19.70 0.97
N PRO A 113 10.38 -20.44 2.02
CA PRO A 113 11.78 -20.54 2.41
C PRO A 113 12.69 -21.27 1.41
N LYS A 114 12.14 -22.01 0.45
CA LYS A 114 12.91 -22.69 -0.61
C LYS A 114 12.94 -21.92 -1.93
N GLY A 115 12.06 -20.94 -2.12
CA GLY A 115 11.98 -20.19 -3.36
C GLY A 115 10.66 -19.43 -3.52
N GLU A 116 10.50 -18.86 -4.71
CA GLU A 116 9.34 -18.05 -5.09
C GLU A 116 8.61 -18.70 -6.27
N GLY A 117 7.31 -18.49 -6.35
CA GLY A 117 6.45 -18.95 -7.44
C GLY A 117 5.35 -17.94 -7.73
N THR A 118 4.54 -18.19 -8.74
CA THR A 118 3.38 -17.34 -9.08
C THR A 118 2.16 -18.23 -9.23
N LEU A 119 1.16 -18.01 -8.39
CA LEU A 119 -0.15 -18.63 -8.52
C LEU A 119 -0.93 -17.91 -9.62
N VAL A 120 -1.24 -18.63 -10.68
CA VAL A 120 -2.05 -18.17 -11.82
C VAL A 120 -3.43 -18.79 -11.70
N ALA A 121 -4.47 -17.95 -11.59
CA ALA A 121 -5.85 -18.39 -11.48
C ALA A 121 -6.74 -17.64 -12.47
N LYS A 122 -7.55 -18.39 -13.20
CA LYS A 122 -8.64 -17.88 -14.05
C LYS A 122 -9.92 -18.61 -13.70
N ALA A 123 -10.93 -17.87 -13.28
CA ALA A 123 -12.22 -18.43 -12.91
C ALA A 123 -13.37 -17.57 -13.43
N ASP A 124 -14.43 -18.26 -13.81
CA ASP A 124 -15.67 -17.65 -14.26
C ASP A 124 -16.82 -18.17 -13.40
N LYS A 125 -17.73 -17.29 -13.03
CA LYS A 125 -18.92 -17.57 -12.26
C LYS A 125 -20.13 -17.15 -13.07
N LYS A 126 -21.05 -18.07 -13.29
CA LYS A 126 -22.36 -17.77 -13.88
C LYS A 126 -23.35 -17.37 -12.78
N THR A 127 -24.39 -16.63 -13.15
CA THR A 127 -25.45 -16.23 -12.21
C THR A 127 -26.09 -17.45 -11.56
N GLY A 128 -25.96 -17.57 -10.24
CA GLY A 128 -26.50 -18.69 -9.47
C GLY A 128 -25.61 -19.95 -9.40
N GLU A 129 -24.43 -19.93 -10.02
CA GLU A 129 -23.46 -21.04 -9.97
C GLU A 129 -22.25 -20.71 -9.08
N PRO A 130 -21.51 -21.72 -8.59
CA PRO A 130 -20.21 -21.52 -7.96
C PRO A 130 -19.15 -21.07 -8.98
N TRP A 131 -17.99 -20.63 -8.49
CA TRP A 131 -16.84 -20.28 -9.34
C TRP A 131 -16.31 -21.54 -10.04
N GLN A 132 -16.09 -21.45 -11.35
CA GLN A 132 -15.48 -22.51 -12.15
C GLN A 132 -14.08 -22.06 -12.58
N TYR A 133 -13.05 -22.79 -12.15
CA TYR A 133 -11.67 -22.48 -12.50
C TYR A 133 -11.31 -23.07 -13.86
N SER A 134 -11.10 -22.20 -14.84
CA SER A 134 -10.53 -22.56 -16.15
C SER A 134 -9.03 -22.80 -16.05
N VAL A 135 -8.34 -22.05 -15.19
CA VAL A 135 -6.90 -22.19 -14.91
C VAL A 135 -6.68 -22.07 -13.41
N LEU A 136 -5.92 -22.98 -12.82
CA LEU A 136 -5.42 -22.86 -11.46
C LEU A 136 -4.10 -23.62 -11.40
N GLU A 137 -3.00 -22.89 -11.42
CA GLU A 137 -1.67 -23.50 -11.44
C GLU A 137 -0.64 -22.62 -10.71
N VAL A 138 0.43 -23.22 -10.22
CA VAL A 138 1.56 -22.49 -9.64
C VAL A 138 2.75 -22.64 -10.58
N GLN A 139 3.22 -21.51 -11.09
CA GLN A 139 4.40 -21.42 -11.94
C GLN A 139 5.61 -21.13 -11.07
N ILE A 140 6.59 -22.02 -11.09
CA ILE A 140 7.83 -21.88 -10.32
C ILE A 140 8.98 -21.73 -11.32
N PRO A 141 9.82 -20.68 -11.21
CA PRO A 141 10.95 -20.49 -12.10
C PRO A 141 11.86 -21.71 -12.13
N GLY A 142 12.10 -22.27 -13.32
CA GLY A 142 12.97 -23.44 -13.50
C GLY A 142 12.30 -24.79 -13.27
N GLN A 143 10.98 -24.85 -13.05
CA GLN A 143 10.21 -26.10 -12.94
C GLN A 143 8.96 -26.07 -13.83
N ALA A 144 8.35 -27.23 -14.05
CA ALA A 144 7.05 -27.32 -14.71
C ALA A 144 5.96 -26.67 -13.84
N ALA A 145 4.97 -26.03 -14.49
CA ALA A 145 3.81 -25.49 -13.79
C ALA A 145 3.05 -26.61 -13.08
N ILE A 146 2.70 -26.37 -11.82
CA ILE A 146 1.95 -27.31 -11.00
C ILE A 146 0.46 -27.01 -11.18
N ASP A 147 -0.25 -27.86 -11.91
CA ASP A 147 -1.71 -27.76 -12.07
C ASP A 147 -2.41 -28.17 -10.75
N LEU A 148 -3.27 -27.29 -10.27
CA LEU A 148 -4.03 -27.44 -9.02
C LEU A 148 -5.53 -27.65 -9.26
N LYS A 149 -6.02 -27.65 -10.51
CA LYS A 149 -7.45 -27.81 -10.83
C LYS A 149 -8.00 -29.19 -10.44
N ALA A 150 -7.13 -30.19 -10.32
CA ALA A 150 -7.52 -31.50 -9.83
C ALA A 150 -7.45 -31.53 -8.29
N PRO A 151 -8.48 -32.04 -7.57
CA PRO A 151 -8.30 -32.40 -6.18
C PRO A 151 -7.11 -33.38 -6.09
N PRO A 152 -6.29 -33.33 -5.02
CA PRO A 152 -5.19 -34.26 -4.85
C PRO A 152 -5.76 -35.68 -4.97
N GLN A 153 -5.47 -36.34 -6.10
CA GLN A 153 -5.85 -37.74 -6.28
C GLN A 153 -5.19 -38.50 -5.11
N PRO A 154 -5.97 -39.23 -4.29
CA PRO A 154 -5.38 -40.17 -3.35
C PRO A 154 -4.53 -41.13 -4.18
N ALA A 155 -3.23 -41.18 -3.91
CA ALA A 155 -2.35 -42.16 -4.52
C ALA A 155 -2.89 -43.58 -4.19
N PRO A 156 -2.81 -44.54 -5.13
CA PRO A 156 -3.23 -45.92 -4.89
C PRO A 156 -2.39 -46.63 -3.82
#